data_AF-A0AA42DK74-F1
#
_entry.id   AF-A0AA42DK74-F1
#
_cell.length_a   1.000
_cell.length_b   1.000
_cell.length_c   1.000
_cell.angle_alpha   90.00
_cell.angle_beta   90.00
_cell.angle_gamma   90.00
#
_symmetry.space_group_name_H-M   'P 1'
#
loop_
_entity.id
_entity.type
_entity.pdbx_description
1 polymer ?
#
loop_
_entity_poly.entity_id
_entity_poly.type
_entity_poly.pdbx_seq_one_letter_code
_entity_poly.pdbx_strand_id
1 'polypeptide(L)'
;MFRKKTDVEMMKKLAEGQLEELIQELQEKKSMLLKSETVEEILSLKKAVYEAVDNRVSVKLELEALEQKIGSDLTEINSCMIDLEQKNGSTIKEIRTFKDGYEAFKENDKDIKEVLESASSKINTSVEKTVHNEELINTILTDIQAIRENSSFMKQQVDTFIETVKNVSTNMAGIAGIAEQTNLLALNASIEAARAGEAGRGFAVVAEEIRKLSDGTKELLDDMNRFLRSFEEASIKTSEEVVVTTNGIANVESKLNEMVDNIKEDKDTILDVQQQMKNVNGLVHDLDKYIEGCEYQVVSISKSGEVVSQLINQVKHLIEGGSDIQQSFRHINETMNQTEAMIQQLKQLKIMNA
;
A
#
# COMPACT_ATOMS: atom_id res chain seq x y z
N MET A 1 -28.76 107.05 31.99
CA MET A 1 -29.58 108.27 32.18
C MET A 1 -31.07 108.01 32.46
N PHE A 2 -31.60 106.80 32.21
CA PHE A 2 -33.02 106.45 32.48
C PHE A 2 -33.38 106.18 33.96
N ARG A 3 -32.44 105.77 34.84
CA ARG A 3 -32.76 105.50 36.26
C ARG A 3 -33.12 106.76 37.06
N LYS A 4 -32.32 107.83 36.97
CA LYS A 4 -32.53 109.05 37.77
C LYS A 4 -33.84 109.81 37.50
N LYS A 5 -34.39 109.75 36.28
CA LYS A 5 -35.68 110.40 35.96
C LYS A 5 -36.85 109.62 36.58
N THR A 6 -36.78 108.30 36.51
CA THR A 6 -37.80 107.38 37.06
C THR A 6 -37.84 107.43 38.59
N ASP A 7 -36.68 107.51 39.26
CA ASP A 7 -36.61 107.56 40.73
C ASP A 7 -37.17 108.88 41.30
N VAL A 8 -37.01 110.01 40.58
CA VAL A 8 -37.51 111.34 41.01
C VAL A 8 -39.03 111.44 40.85
N GLU A 9 -39.57 110.88 39.78
CA GLU A 9 -41.02 110.85 39.52
C GLU A 9 -41.75 109.90 40.49
N MET A 10 -41.09 108.79 40.84
CA MET A 10 -41.52 107.83 41.86
C MET A 10 -41.51 108.42 43.28
N MET A 11 -40.48 109.19 43.64
CA MET A 11 -40.40 109.92 44.91
C MET A 11 -41.47 111.03 45.03
N LYS A 12 -41.82 111.69 43.91
CA LYS A 12 -42.81 112.78 43.90
C LYS A 12 -44.24 112.28 44.13
N LYS A 13 -44.63 111.16 43.49
CA LYS A 13 -45.92 110.49 43.74
C LYS A 13 -46.04 109.93 45.17
N LEU A 14 -44.93 109.52 45.78
CA LEU A 14 -44.87 109.10 47.20
C LEU A 14 -45.14 110.26 48.18
N ALA A 15 -44.71 111.48 47.84
CA ALA A 15 -44.90 112.68 48.66
C ALA A 15 -46.31 113.30 48.55
N GLU A 16 -47.01 113.09 47.44
CA GLU A 16 -48.37 113.59 47.17
C GLU A 16 -49.48 112.64 47.69
N GLY A 17 -49.12 111.59 48.44
CA GLY A 17 -50.07 110.63 49.02
C GLY A 17 -50.60 109.58 48.05
N GLN A 18 -50.08 109.53 46.82
CA GLN A 18 -50.46 108.59 45.76
C GLN A 18 -49.74 107.23 45.90
N LEU A 19 -49.58 106.76 47.14
CA LEU A 19 -48.89 105.49 47.42
C LEU A 19 -49.62 104.30 46.76
N GLU A 20 -50.95 104.32 46.76
CA GLU A 20 -51.78 103.30 46.10
C GLU A 20 -51.59 103.30 44.58
N GLU A 21 -51.51 104.47 43.94
CA GLU A 21 -51.33 104.59 42.49
C GLU A 21 -49.93 104.14 42.05
N LEU A 22 -48.91 104.41 42.87
CA LEU A 22 -47.53 103.95 42.63
C LEU A 22 -47.37 102.44 42.89
N ILE A 23 -48.04 101.90 43.91
CA ILE A 23 -48.12 100.46 44.15
C ILE A 23 -48.82 99.79 42.97
N GLN A 24 -49.89 100.38 42.45
CA GLN A 24 -50.65 99.87 41.32
C GLN A 24 -49.82 99.90 40.02
N GLU A 25 -49.09 100.99 39.73
CA GLU A 25 -48.15 101.05 38.59
C GLU A 25 -47.00 100.04 38.73
N LEU A 26 -46.44 99.86 39.93
CA LEU A 26 -45.40 98.85 40.18
C LEU A 26 -45.96 97.44 40.06
N GLN A 27 -47.20 97.19 40.51
CA GLN A 27 -47.89 95.92 40.35
C GLN A 27 -48.23 95.64 38.88
N GLU A 28 -48.65 96.65 38.12
CA GLU A 28 -48.90 96.56 36.68
C GLU A 28 -47.61 96.33 35.90
N LYS A 29 -46.53 97.02 36.24
CA LYS A 29 -45.22 96.86 35.59
C LYS A 29 -44.60 95.51 35.93
N LYS A 30 -44.74 95.04 37.18
CA LYS A 30 -44.41 93.66 37.60
C LYS A 30 -45.26 92.65 36.83
N SER A 31 -46.56 92.88 36.70
CA SER A 31 -47.50 92.06 35.90
C SER A 31 -47.13 92.02 34.42
N MET A 32 -46.76 93.15 33.82
CA MET A 32 -46.27 93.24 32.44
C MET A 32 -44.92 92.55 32.25
N LEU A 33 -44.00 92.67 33.22
CA LEU A 33 -42.73 91.95 33.17
C LEU A 33 -42.94 90.44 33.30
N LEU A 34 -43.88 90.00 34.15
CA LEU A 34 -44.27 88.60 34.29
C LEU A 34 -45.02 88.05 33.06
N LYS A 35 -45.63 88.93 32.26
CA LYS A 35 -46.31 88.63 30.99
C LYS A 35 -45.46 88.95 29.76
N SER A 36 -44.19 89.34 29.90
CA SER A 36 -43.36 89.60 28.74
C SER A 36 -43.03 88.29 28.04
N GLU A 37 -43.04 88.31 26.71
CA GLU A 37 -42.73 87.17 25.84
C GLU A 37 -41.44 86.45 26.28
N THR A 38 -40.44 87.23 26.73
CA THR A 38 -39.18 86.72 27.28
C THR A 38 -39.30 85.89 28.57
N VAL A 39 -40.28 86.14 29.45
CA VAL A 39 -40.47 85.36 30.69
C VAL A 39 -41.23 84.06 30.41
N GLU A 40 -42.19 84.08 29.49
CA GLU A 40 -42.85 82.85 29.02
C GLU A 40 -41.88 81.93 28.28
N GLU A 41 -40.99 82.48 27.45
CA GLU A 41 -39.87 81.74 26.83
C GLU A 41 -38.91 81.15 27.87
N ILE A 42 -38.56 81.88 28.93
CA ILE A 42 -37.70 81.36 30.01
C ILE A 42 -38.41 80.23 30.79
N LEU A 43 -39.71 80.34 31.04
CA LEU A 43 -40.48 79.31 31.75
C LEU A 43 -40.67 78.05 30.89
N SER A 44 -40.91 78.20 29.58
CA SER A 44 -40.98 77.07 28.65
C SER A 44 -39.61 76.39 28.47
N LEU A 45 -38.54 77.18 28.34
CA LEU A 45 -37.16 76.67 28.30
C LEU A 45 -36.81 75.92 29.58
N LYS A 46 -37.19 76.45 30.74
CA LYS A 46 -37.02 75.79 32.04
C LYS A 46 -37.74 74.45 32.08
N LYS A 47 -39.00 74.38 31.62
CA LYS A 47 -39.77 73.13 31.56
C LYS A 47 -39.08 72.10 30.65
N ALA A 48 -38.66 72.52 29.45
CA ALA A 48 -37.92 71.67 28.52
C ALA A 48 -36.59 71.17 29.10
N VAL A 49 -35.87 72.01 29.87
CA VAL A 49 -34.64 71.60 30.58
C VAL A 49 -34.95 70.57 31.66
N TYR A 50 -36.03 70.71 32.44
CA TYR A 50 -36.41 69.70 33.44
C TYR A 50 -36.78 68.36 32.80
N GLU A 51 -37.56 68.37 31.72
CA GLU A 51 -37.88 67.17 30.95
C GLU A 51 -36.62 66.52 30.34
N ALA A 52 -35.68 67.33 29.82
CA ALA A 52 -34.40 66.83 29.31
C ALA A 52 -33.52 66.21 30.41
N VAL A 53 -33.52 66.77 31.62
CA VAL A 53 -32.78 66.24 32.77
C VAL A 53 -33.35 64.90 33.23
N ASP A 54 -34.68 64.78 33.29
CA ASP A 54 -35.36 63.55 33.69
C ASP A 54 -35.14 62.43 32.66
N ASN A 55 -35.33 62.74 31.37
CA ASN A 55 -35.04 61.82 30.27
C ASN A 55 -33.59 61.34 30.28
N ARG A 56 -32.62 62.21 30.61
CA ARG A 56 -31.20 61.84 30.67
C ARG A 56 -30.92 60.77 31.73
N VAL A 57 -31.59 60.80 32.89
CA VAL A 57 -31.42 59.77 33.93
C VAL A 57 -31.88 58.41 33.40
N SER A 58 -33.02 58.37 32.71
CA SER A 58 -33.52 57.14 32.09
C SER A 58 -32.54 56.62 31.03
N VAL A 59 -32.08 57.49 30.12
CA VAL A 59 -31.12 57.10 29.06
C VAL A 59 -29.79 56.63 29.66
N LYS A 60 -29.32 57.25 30.75
CA LYS A 60 -28.09 56.82 31.44
C LYS A 60 -28.19 55.40 31.98
N LEU A 61 -29.31 55.06 32.64
CA LEU A 61 -29.53 53.71 33.16
C LEU A 61 -29.60 52.67 32.04
N GLU A 62 -30.24 52.99 30.92
CA GLU A 62 -30.27 52.14 29.73
C GLU A 62 -28.88 51.96 29.09
N LEU A 63 -28.08 53.02 29.03
CA LEU A 63 -26.71 53.00 28.51
C LEU A 63 -25.79 52.15 29.39
N GLU A 64 -25.86 52.29 30.72
CA GLU A 64 -25.06 51.49 31.66
C GLU A 64 -25.39 50.00 31.53
N ALA A 65 -26.68 49.65 31.40
CA ALA A 65 -27.11 48.28 31.18
C ALA A 65 -26.60 47.73 29.83
N LEU A 66 -26.63 48.54 28.77
CA LEU A 66 -26.15 48.15 27.45
C LEU A 66 -24.62 48.01 27.42
N GLU A 67 -23.89 48.90 28.09
CA GLU A 67 -22.43 48.85 28.23
C GLU A 67 -21.99 47.57 28.94
N GLN A 68 -22.65 47.23 30.06
CA GLN A 68 -22.38 46.00 30.80
C GLN A 68 -22.67 44.76 29.94
N LYS A 69 -23.79 44.77 29.21
CA LYS A 69 -24.18 43.67 28.32
C LYS A 69 -23.15 43.46 27.21
N ILE A 70 -22.74 44.53 26.52
CA ILE A 70 -21.72 44.46 25.45
C ILE A 70 -20.38 43.99 26.00
N GLY A 71 -19.97 44.45 27.18
CA GLY A 71 -18.75 43.96 27.83
C GLY A 71 -18.80 42.45 28.08
N SER A 72 -19.92 41.94 28.60
CA SER A 72 -20.14 40.50 28.81
C SER A 72 -20.10 39.73 27.50
N ASP A 73 -20.88 40.16 26.51
CA ASP A 73 -20.97 39.51 25.19
C ASP A 73 -19.60 39.47 24.50
N LEU A 74 -18.80 40.54 24.58
CA LEU A 74 -17.43 40.57 24.04
C LEU A 74 -16.50 39.58 24.73
N THR A 75 -16.56 39.46 26.05
CA THR A 75 -15.72 38.49 26.77
C THR A 75 -16.08 37.05 26.40
N GLU A 76 -17.37 36.75 26.25
CA GLU A 76 -17.84 35.42 25.83
C GLU A 76 -17.42 35.12 24.38
N ILE A 77 -17.61 36.06 23.45
CA ILE A 77 -17.21 35.91 22.05
C ILE A 77 -15.68 35.71 21.95
N ASN A 78 -14.90 36.47 22.70
CA ASN A 78 -13.44 36.35 22.68
C ASN A 78 -12.96 35.00 23.23
N SER A 79 -13.58 34.49 24.30
CA SER A 79 -13.28 33.14 24.80
C SER A 79 -13.63 32.08 23.75
N CYS A 80 -14.80 32.18 23.12
CA CYS A 80 -15.23 31.26 22.08
C CYS A 80 -14.31 31.30 20.85
N MET A 81 -13.77 32.47 20.50
CA MET A 81 -12.80 32.61 19.43
C MET A 81 -11.51 31.84 19.72
N ILE A 82 -10.94 32.01 20.92
CA ILE A 82 -9.69 31.33 21.29
C ILE A 82 -9.87 29.80 21.17
N ASP A 83 -10.99 29.29 21.66
CA ASP A 83 -11.35 27.87 21.55
C ASP A 83 -11.49 27.43 20.07
N LEU A 84 -12.13 28.25 19.24
CA LEU A 84 -12.34 27.98 17.82
C LEU A 84 -11.02 27.99 17.05
N GLU A 85 -10.12 28.92 17.33
CA GLU A 85 -8.78 29.00 16.75
C GLU A 85 -7.94 27.78 17.10
N GLN A 86 -7.96 27.37 18.38
CA GLN A 86 -7.25 26.19 18.83
C GLN A 86 -7.79 24.93 18.15
N LYS A 87 -9.11 24.76 18.11
CA LYS A 87 -9.76 23.63 17.42
C LYS A 87 -9.44 23.60 15.94
N ASN A 88 -9.58 24.73 15.24
CA ASN A 88 -9.27 24.84 13.82
C ASN A 88 -7.79 24.53 13.52
N GLY A 89 -6.88 25.00 14.39
CA GLY A 89 -5.46 24.67 14.31
C GLY A 89 -5.17 23.17 14.46
N SER A 90 -5.88 22.47 15.36
CA SER A 90 -5.81 21.00 15.49
C SER A 90 -6.35 20.32 14.25
N THR A 91 -7.53 20.72 13.78
CA THR A 91 -8.17 20.16 12.58
C THR A 91 -7.27 20.30 11.35
N ILE A 92 -6.62 21.45 11.14
CA ILE A 92 -5.68 21.63 10.02
C ILE A 92 -4.48 20.70 10.12
N LYS A 93 -3.96 20.44 11.32
CA LYS A 93 -2.87 19.46 11.52
C LYS A 93 -3.34 18.05 11.21
N GLU A 94 -4.51 17.65 11.68
CA GLU A 94 -5.13 16.34 11.41
C GLU A 94 -5.34 16.12 9.91
N ILE A 95 -5.83 17.13 9.18
CA ILE A 95 -5.97 17.10 7.72
C ILE A 95 -4.63 16.84 7.04
N ARG A 96 -3.55 17.52 7.45
CA ARG A 96 -2.22 17.30 6.87
C ARG A 96 -1.73 15.88 7.12
N THR A 97 -1.82 15.41 8.36
CA THR A 97 -1.41 14.03 8.68
C THR A 97 -2.23 12.99 7.92
N PHE A 98 -3.53 13.24 7.72
CA PHE A 98 -4.39 12.37 6.94
C PHE A 98 -4.03 12.39 5.45
N LYS A 99 -3.73 13.58 4.90
CA LYS A 99 -3.26 13.74 3.52
C LYS A 99 -1.93 12.99 3.28
N ASP A 100 -0.95 13.15 4.17
CA ASP A 100 0.33 12.46 4.05
C ASP A 100 0.15 10.93 4.11
N GLY A 101 -0.73 10.45 5.00
CA GLY A 101 -1.10 9.03 5.07
C GLY A 101 -1.82 8.54 3.81
N TYR A 102 -2.71 9.35 3.24
CA TYR A 102 -3.40 9.06 1.98
C TYR A 102 -2.41 8.95 0.80
N GLU A 103 -1.44 9.86 0.68
CA GLU A 103 -0.42 9.82 -0.37
C GLU A 103 0.45 8.56 -0.25
N ALA A 104 0.88 8.21 0.96
CA ALA A 104 1.62 6.97 1.20
C ALA A 104 0.78 5.72 0.86
N PHE A 105 -0.52 5.74 1.19
CA PHE A 105 -1.43 4.64 0.88
C PHE A 105 -1.63 4.47 -0.64
N LYS A 106 -1.68 5.58 -1.39
CA LYS A 106 -1.77 5.57 -2.85
C LYS A 106 -0.50 5.00 -3.51
N GLU A 107 0.69 5.31 -2.99
CA GLU A 107 1.92 4.70 -3.50
C GLU A 107 1.97 3.20 -3.19
N ASN A 108 1.56 2.78 -1.99
CA ASN A 108 1.47 1.36 -1.65
C ASN A 108 0.53 0.59 -2.59
N ASP A 109 -0.62 1.17 -2.98
CA ASP A 109 -1.53 0.54 -3.95
C ASP A 109 -0.88 0.31 -5.33
N LYS A 110 -0.10 1.30 -5.79
CA LYS A 110 0.69 1.17 -7.01
C LYS A 110 1.75 0.06 -6.89
N ASP A 111 2.48 0.00 -5.79
CA ASP A 111 3.47 -1.06 -5.54
C ASP A 111 2.83 -2.45 -5.53
N ILE A 112 1.65 -2.59 -4.91
CA ILE A 112 0.90 -3.85 -4.91
C ILE A 112 0.51 -4.26 -6.33
N LYS A 113 0.07 -3.32 -7.17
CA LYS A 113 -0.27 -3.59 -8.58
C LYS A 113 0.95 -4.09 -9.37
N GLU A 114 2.12 -3.48 -9.20
CA GLU A 114 3.35 -3.92 -9.85
C GLU A 114 3.77 -5.34 -9.40
N VAL A 115 3.66 -5.63 -8.09
CA VAL A 115 3.93 -6.96 -7.54
C VAL A 115 2.95 -8.00 -8.11
N LEU A 116 1.67 -7.66 -8.24
CA LEU A 116 0.66 -8.55 -8.82
C LEU A 116 0.93 -8.87 -10.30
N GLU A 117 1.34 -7.88 -11.08
CA GLU A 117 1.69 -8.09 -12.49
C GLU A 117 2.91 -9.01 -12.62
N SER A 118 3.94 -8.76 -11.82
CA SER A 118 5.14 -9.61 -11.74
C SER A 118 4.81 -11.06 -11.31
N ALA A 119 3.96 -11.21 -10.28
CA ALA A 119 3.51 -12.51 -9.81
C ALA A 119 2.71 -13.27 -10.88
N SER A 120 1.80 -12.59 -11.58
CA SER A 120 1.01 -13.17 -12.67
C SER A 120 1.91 -13.68 -13.81
N SER A 121 2.91 -12.89 -14.20
CA SER A 121 3.89 -13.29 -15.22
C SER A 121 4.70 -14.52 -14.80
N LYS A 122 5.15 -14.56 -13.54
CA LYS A 122 5.88 -15.73 -13.00
C LYS A 122 5.02 -16.99 -12.96
N ILE A 123 3.75 -16.87 -12.58
CA ILE A 123 2.81 -17.99 -12.57
C ILE A 123 2.61 -18.54 -13.97
N ASN A 124 2.41 -17.68 -14.97
CA ASN A 124 2.28 -18.12 -16.37
C ASN A 124 3.53 -18.86 -16.84
N THR A 125 4.72 -18.33 -16.52
CA THR A 125 6.00 -19.00 -16.83
C THR A 125 6.12 -20.35 -16.13
N SER A 126 5.65 -20.48 -14.88
CA SER A 126 5.62 -21.76 -14.17
C SER A 126 4.67 -22.75 -14.84
N VAL A 127 3.48 -22.32 -15.26
CA VAL A 127 2.54 -23.16 -16.01
C VAL A 127 3.21 -23.72 -17.27
N GLU A 128 3.85 -22.85 -18.07
CA GLU A 128 4.54 -23.26 -19.29
C GLU A 128 5.65 -24.28 -19.02
N LYS A 129 6.46 -24.05 -17.98
CA LYS A 129 7.52 -24.99 -17.58
C LYS A 129 6.98 -26.34 -17.12
N THR A 130 5.89 -26.34 -16.35
CA THR A 130 5.27 -27.58 -15.86
C THR A 130 4.71 -28.41 -17.01
N VAL A 131 4.06 -27.77 -17.99
CA VAL A 131 3.60 -28.45 -19.22
C VAL A 131 4.79 -29.00 -20.02
N HIS A 132 5.84 -28.21 -20.21
CA HIS A 132 7.02 -28.66 -20.94
C HIS A 132 7.73 -29.83 -20.23
N ASN A 133 7.84 -29.80 -18.91
CA ASN A 133 8.42 -30.90 -18.13
C ASN A 133 7.60 -32.19 -18.27
N GLU A 134 6.28 -32.10 -18.32
CA GLU A 134 5.40 -33.24 -18.55
C GLU A 134 5.63 -33.88 -19.94
N GLU A 135 5.78 -33.06 -20.99
CA GLU A 135 6.13 -33.52 -22.34
C GLU A 135 7.50 -34.21 -22.38
N LEU A 136 8.51 -33.62 -21.71
CA LEU A 136 9.85 -34.19 -21.62
C LEU A 136 9.83 -35.55 -20.91
N ILE A 137 9.13 -35.68 -19.79
CA ILE A 137 9.01 -36.95 -19.07
C ILE A 137 8.35 -38.02 -19.94
N ASN A 138 7.27 -37.69 -20.64
CA ASN A 138 6.60 -38.63 -21.56
C ASN A 138 7.54 -39.10 -22.67
N THR A 139 8.39 -38.21 -23.18
CA THR A 139 9.41 -38.55 -24.18
C THR A 139 10.46 -39.50 -23.58
N ILE A 140 10.98 -39.20 -22.40
CA ILE A 140 11.97 -40.06 -21.73
C ILE A 140 11.40 -41.45 -21.40
N LEU A 141 10.13 -41.53 -20.97
CA LEU A 141 9.45 -42.81 -20.73
C LEU A 141 9.38 -43.66 -22.01
N THR A 142 9.12 -43.03 -23.15
CA THR A 142 9.12 -43.69 -24.46
C THR A 142 10.52 -44.20 -24.83
N ASP A 143 11.54 -43.38 -24.64
CA ASP A 143 12.93 -43.77 -24.91
C ASP A 143 13.40 -44.93 -24.02
N ILE A 144 13.02 -44.91 -22.74
CA ILE A 144 13.30 -46.01 -21.80
C ILE A 144 12.64 -47.31 -22.25
N GLN A 145 11.41 -47.26 -22.72
CA GLN A 145 10.73 -48.44 -23.25
C GLN A 145 11.50 -49.02 -24.44
N ALA A 146 11.97 -48.18 -25.36
CA ALA A 146 12.80 -48.61 -26.49
C ALA A 146 14.14 -49.22 -26.03
N ILE A 147 14.81 -48.62 -25.04
CA ILE A 147 16.06 -49.16 -24.47
C ILE A 147 15.82 -50.52 -23.82
N ARG A 148 14.69 -50.70 -23.12
CA ARG A 148 14.30 -51.98 -22.51
C ARG A 148 14.10 -53.07 -23.57
N GLU A 149 13.38 -52.77 -24.64
CA GLU A 149 13.16 -53.69 -25.76
C GLU A 149 14.49 -54.08 -26.42
N ASN A 150 15.36 -53.11 -26.69
CA ASN A 150 16.70 -53.35 -27.24
C ASN A 150 17.58 -54.20 -26.32
N SER A 151 17.52 -53.95 -25.00
CA SER A 151 18.27 -54.74 -24.01
C SER A 151 17.80 -56.19 -23.96
N SER A 152 16.48 -56.41 -24.01
CA SER A 152 15.88 -57.75 -24.08
C SER A 152 16.31 -58.48 -25.36
N PHE A 153 16.29 -57.78 -26.50
CA PHE A 153 16.74 -58.35 -27.78
C PHE A 153 18.23 -58.71 -27.75
N MET A 154 19.08 -57.83 -27.19
CA MET A 154 20.51 -58.08 -27.04
C MET A 154 20.77 -59.30 -26.14
N LYS A 155 20.02 -59.46 -25.05
CA LYS A 155 20.12 -60.64 -24.18
C LYS A 155 19.85 -61.93 -24.97
N GLN A 156 18.77 -61.97 -25.76
CA GLN A 156 18.44 -63.12 -26.59
C GLN A 156 19.52 -63.45 -27.62
N GLN A 157 20.11 -62.43 -28.26
CA GLN A 157 21.19 -62.61 -29.22
C GLN A 157 22.45 -63.17 -28.57
N VAL A 158 22.82 -62.68 -27.38
CA VAL A 158 23.96 -63.20 -26.61
C VAL A 158 23.74 -64.65 -26.20
N ASP A 159 22.54 -64.99 -25.71
CA ASP A 159 22.21 -66.37 -25.32
C ASP A 159 22.30 -67.34 -26.52
N THR A 160 21.78 -66.92 -27.68
CA THR A 160 21.88 -67.69 -28.94
C THR A 160 23.33 -67.84 -29.40
N PHE A 161 24.15 -66.80 -29.22
CA PHE A 161 25.56 -66.82 -29.60
C PHE A 161 26.38 -67.76 -28.70
N ILE A 162 26.12 -67.77 -27.38
CA ILE A 162 26.73 -68.72 -26.44
C ILE A 162 26.40 -70.17 -26.84
N GLU A 163 25.15 -70.45 -27.20
CA GLU A 163 24.75 -71.78 -27.69
C GLU A 163 25.48 -72.16 -28.99
N THR A 164 25.65 -71.20 -29.91
CA THR A 164 26.39 -71.40 -31.16
C THR A 164 27.87 -71.72 -30.89
N VAL A 165 28.52 -70.99 -29.99
CA VAL A 165 29.92 -71.23 -29.57
C VAL A 165 30.08 -72.65 -29.01
N LYS A 166 29.14 -73.09 -28.17
CA LYS A 166 29.12 -74.46 -27.60
C LYS A 166 28.98 -75.54 -28.68
N ASN A 167 28.12 -75.32 -29.66
CA ASN A 167 27.96 -76.23 -30.80
C ASN A 167 29.23 -76.32 -31.64
N VAL A 168 29.89 -75.19 -31.92
CA VAL A 168 31.17 -75.18 -32.65
C VAL A 168 32.27 -75.90 -31.86
N SER A 169 32.36 -75.65 -30.55
CA SER A 169 33.33 -76.34 -29.68
C SER A 169 33.14 -77.87 -29.69
N THR A 170 31.88 -78.33 -29.67
CA THR A 170 31.54 -79.76 -29.78
C THR A 170 32.01 -80.35 -31.12
N ASN A 171 31.79 -79.64 -32.23
CA ASN A 171 32.26 -80.07 -33.54
C ASN A 171 33.80 -80.12 -33.61
N MET A 172 34.49 -79.13 -33.04
CA MET A 172 35.96 -79.10 -32.97
C MET A 172 36.52 -80.30 -32.18
N ALA A 173 35.89 -80.67 -31.07
CA ALA A 173 36.27 -81.87 -30.31
C ALA A 173 36.12 -83.15 -31.16
N GLY A 174 35.09 -83.23 -32.01
CA GLY A 174 34.93 -84.31 -32.97
C GLY A 174 36.05 -84.38 -34.01
N ILE A 175 36.44 -83.23 -34.59
CA ILE A 175 37.56 -83.16 -35.55
C ILE A 175 38.89 -83.51 -34.87
N ALA A 176 39.11 -83.08 -33.62
CA ALA A 176 40.30 -83.46 -32.85
C ALA A 176 40.40 -84.98 -32.70
N GLY A 177 39.27 -85.65 -32.42
CA GLY A 177 39.19 -87.10 -32.39
C GLY A 177 39.55 -87.75 -33.75
N ILE A 178 39.06 -87.20 -34.86
CA ILE A 178 39.41 -87.68 -36.21
C ILE A 178 40.90 -87.48 -36.51
N ALA A 179 41.47 -86.32 -36.16
CA ALA A 179 42.90 -86.04 -36.35
C ALA A 179 43.76 -86.99 -35.52
N GLU A 180 43.36 -87.31 -34.30
CA GLU A 180 44.05 -88.29 -33.46
C GLU A 180 43.98 -89.72 -34.02
N GLN A 181 42.81 -90.15 -34.48
CA GLN A 181 42.66 -91.44 -35.17
C GLN A 181 43.49 -91.52 -36.45
N THR A 182 43.53 -90.44 -37.24
CA THR A 182 44.32 -90.34 -38.47
C THR A 182 45.81 -90.40 -38.17
N ASN A 183 46.25 -89.72 -37.10
CA ASN A 183 47.62 -89.79 -36.63
C ASN A 183 48.04 -91.21 -36.21
N LEU A 184 47.16 -91.93 -35.50
CA LEU A 184 47.38 -93.32 -35.11
C LEU A 184 47.43 -94.27 -36.33
N LEU A 185 46.55 -94.06 -37.32
CA LEU A 185 46.55 -94.79 -38.58
C LEU A 185 47.85 -94.56 -39.36
N ALA A 186 48.29 -93.30 -39.45
CA ALA A 186 49.55 -92.92 -40.10
C ALA A 186 50.77 -93.52 -39.39
N LEU A 187 50.78 -93.51 -38.06
CA LEU A 187 51.84 -94.16 -37.26
C LEU A 187 51.92 -95.66 -37.54
N ASN A 188 50.78 -96.35 -37.52
CA ASN A 188 50.71 -97.78 -37.84
C ASN A 188 51.20 -98.06 -39.27
N ALA A 189 50.82 -97.22 -40.23
CA ALA A 189 51.28 -97.32 -41.62
C ALA A 189 52.80 -97.08 -41.76
N SER A 190 53.37 -96.11 -41.03
CA SER A 190 54.82 -95.87 -41.00
C SER A 190 55.58 -97.06 -40.42
N ILE A 191 55.06 -97.69 -39.36
CA ILE A 191 55.65 -98.90 -38.77
C ILE A 191 55.66 -100.05 -39.79
N GLU A 192 54.53 -100.31 -40.46
CA GLU A 192 54.44 -101.41 -41.43
C GLU A 192 55.27 -101.14 -42.70
N ALA A 193 55.36 -99.87 -43.12
CA ALA A 193 56.24 -99.46 -44.21
C ALA A 193 57.73 -99.67 -43.87
N ALA A 194 58.15 -99.39 -42.64
CA ALA A 194 59.50 -99.70 -42.17
C ALA A 194 59.76 -101.22 -42.13
N ARG A 195 58.73 -102.01 -41.78
CA ARG A 195 58.80 -103.49 -41.73
C ARG A 195 58.97 -104.13 -43.11
N ALA A 196 58.43 -103.51 -44.15
CA ALA A 196 58.56 -103.95 -45.54
C ALA A 196 59.93 -103.61 -46.18
N GLY A 197 60.83 -102.91 -45.47
CA GLY A 197 62.18 -102.59 -45.94
C GLY A 197 62.18 -101.68 -47.18
N GLU A 198 63.01 -102.01 -48.19
CA GLU A 198 63.14 -101.20 -49.42
C GLU A 198 61.82 -101.06 -50.21
N ALA A 199 60.95 -102.08 -50.17
CA ALA A 199 59.66 -102.05 -50.88
C ALA A 199 58.64 -101.08 -50.24
N GLY A 200 58.78 -100.75 -48.96
CA GLY A 200 57.87 -99.88 -48.21
C GLY A 200 58.25 -98.40 -48.24
N ARG A 201 59.38 -98.03 -48.86
CA ARG A 201 59.98 -96.70 -48.74
C ARG A 201 59.06 -95.56 -49.22
N GLY A 202 58.29 -95.78 -50.28
CA GLY A 202 57.29 -94.81 -50.76
C GLY A 202 56.09 -94.65 -49.81
N PHE A 203 55.63 -95.74 -49.19
CA PHE A 203 54.55 -95.71 -48.20
C PHE A 203 54.98 -95.03 -46.90
N ALA A 204 56.25 -95.19 -46.49
CA ALA A 204 56.78 -94.51 -45.31
C ALA A 204 56.77 -92.98 -45.47
N VAL A 205 57.08 -92.47 -46.66
CA VAL A 205 57.02 -91.02 -46.95
C VAL A 205 55.59 -90.50 -46.87
N VAL A 206 54.63 -91.23 -47.45
CA VAL A 206 53.20 -90.85 -47.40
C VAL A 206 52.67 -90.89 -45.97
N ALA A 207 52.99 -91.94 -45.21
CA ALA A 207 52.57 -92.08 -43.81
C ALA A 207 53.12 -90.95 -42.92
N GLU A 208 54.40 -90.57 -43.09
CA GLU A 208 54.96 -89.43 -42.36
C GLU A 208 54.30 -88.10 -42.74
N GLU A 209 53.91 -87.91 -44.00
CA GLU A 209 53.22 -86.70 -44.42
C GLU A 209 51.78 -86.62 -43.89
N ILE A 210 51.05 -87.75 -43.84
CA ILE A 210 49.74 -87.83 -43.18
C ILE A 210 49.87 -87.54 -41.68
N ARG A 211 50.95 -88.00 -41.04
CA ARG A 211 51.26 -87.72 -39.63
C ARG A 211 51.42 -86.21 -39.40
N LYS A 212 52.25 -85.55 -40.20
CA LYS A 212 52.42 -84.09 -40.15
C LYS A 212 51.12 -83.32 -40.40
N LEU A 213 50.29 -83.75 -41.35
CA LEU A 213 48.98 -83.13 -41.58
C LEU A 213 48.06 -83.28 -40.36
N SER A 214 48.08 -84.45 -39.71
CA SER A 214 47.28 -84.71 -38.51
C SER A 214 47.74 -83.86 -37.33
N ASP A 215 49.06 -83.75 -37.13
CA ASP A 215 49.65 -82.89 -36.10
C ASP A 215 49.36 -81.41 -36.36
N GLY A 216 49.52 -80.93 -37.60
CA GLY A 216 49.16 -79.56 -37.98
C GLY A 216 47.66 -79.26 -37.83
N THR A 217 46.79 -80.26 -38.06
CA THR A 217 45.35 -80.14 -37.79
C THR A 217 45.09 -79.97 -36.29
N LYS A 218 45.80 -80.69 -35.41
CA LYS A 218 45.67 -80.53 -33.96
C LYS A 218 46.09 -79.14 -33.49
N GLU A 219 47.20 -78.60 -34.01
CA GLU A 219 47.63 -77.23 -33.67
C GLU A 219 46.57 -76.18 -34.06
N LEU A 220 45.99 -76.29 -35.27
CA LEU A 220 44.92 -75.40 -35.73
C LEU A 220 43.66 -75.50 -34.85
N LEU A 221 43.31 -76.71 -34.39
CA LEU A 221 42.17 -76.92 -33.49
C LEU A 221 42.42 -76.34 -32.09
N ASP A 222 43.65 -76.41 -31.59
CA ASP A 222 44.03 -75.77 -30.32
C ASP A 222 43.94 -74.24 -30.41
N ASP A 223 44.38 -73.65 -31.52
CA ASP A 223 44.18 -72.23 -31.79
C ASP A 223 42.71 -71.84 -31.86
N MET A 224 41.88 -72.64 -32.55
CA MET A 224 40.44 -72.42 -32.60
C MET A 224 39.79 -72.53 -31.22
N ASN A 225 40.20 -73.48 -30.38
CA ASN A 225 39.70 -73.61 -29.01
C ASN A 225 40.05 -72.39 -28.15
N ARG A 226 41.27 -71.85 -28.27
CA ARG A 226 41.66 -70.59 -27.61
C ARG A 226 40.77 -69.43 -28.05
N PHE A 227 40.52 -69.32 -29.36
CA PHE A 227 39.65 -68.29 -29.92
C PHE A 227 38.22 -68.42 -29.39
N LEU A 228 37.61 -69.61 -29.42
CA LEU A 228 36.25 -69.85 -28.93
C LEU A 228 36.09 -69.52 -27.44
N ARG A 229 37.08 -69.84 -26.60
CA ARG A 229 37.07 -69.44 -25.18
C ARG A 229 37.03 -67.93 -25.01
N SER A 230 37.81 -67.19 -25.80
CA SER A 230 37.76 -65.73 -25.78
C SER A 230 36.39 -65.17 -26.18
N PHE A 231 35.70 -65.80 -27.14
CA PHE A 231 34.32 -65.43 -27.49
C PHE A 231 33.32 -65.74 -26.38
N GLU A 232 33.45 -66.91 -25.74
CA GLU A 232 32.59 -67.29 -24.62
C GLU A 232 32.74 -66.28 -23.47
N GLU A 233 33.98 -65.97 -23.07
CA GLU A 233 34.27 -64.95 -22.05
C GLU A 233 33.69 -63.58 -22.42
N ALA A 234 33.89 -63.13 -23.66
CA ALA A 234 33.33 -61.86 -24.14
C ALA A 234 31.80 -61.85 -24.09
N SER A 235 31.15 -62.96 -24.45
CA SER A 235 29.70 -63.09 -24.47
C SER A 235 29.09 -63.09 -23.07
N ILE A 236 29.73 -63.79 -22.12
CA ILE A 236 29.33 -63.76 -20.71
C ILE A 236 29.41 -62.33 -20.18
N LYS A 237 30.51 -61.64 -20.46
CA LYS A 237 30.68 -60.24 -20.05
C LYS A 237 29.60 -59.33 -20.66
N THR A 238 29.30 -59.47 -21.95
CA THR A 238 28.22 -58.71 -22.58
C THR A 238 26.87 -59.01 -21.92
N SER A 239 26.58 -60.29 -21.60
CA SER A 239 25.36 -60.65 -20.86
C SER A 239 25.27 -59.97 -19.49
N GLU A 240 26.37 -59.90 -18.74
CA GLU A 240 26.42 -59.20 -17.45
C GLU A 240 26.14 -57.70 -17.63
N GLU A 241 26.75 -57.06 -18.64
CA GLU A 241 26.53 -55.64 -18.96
C GLU A 241 25.06 -55.36 -19.35
N VAL A 242 24.39 -56.28 -20.06
CA VAL A 242 22.95 -56.17 -20.37
C VAL A 242 22.10 -56.19 -19.10
N VAL A 243 22.43 -57.05 -18.14
CA VAL A 243 21.71 -57.14 -16.85
C VAL A 243 21.90 -55.85 -16.05
N VAL A 244 23.12 -55.32 -15.99
CA VAL A 244 23.41 -54.03 -15.34
C VAL A 244 22.60 -52.90 -15.99
N THR A 245 22.56 -52.86 -17.31
CA THR A 245 21.78 -51.87 -18.07
C THR A 245 20.29 -51.96 -17.74
N THR A 246 19.74 -53.18 -17.69
CA THR A 246 18.32 -53.43 -17.37
C THR A 246 17.96 -52.96 -15.95
N ASN A 247 18.83 -53.21 -14.98
CA ASN A 247 18.67 -52.70 -13.61
C ASN A 247 18.77 -51.17 -13.57
N GLY A 248 19.68 -50.59 -14.36
CA GLY A 248 19.80 -49.15 -14.52
C GLY A 248 18.50 -48.52 -15.03
N ILE A 249 17.87 -49.13 -16.04
CA ILE A 249 16.57 -48.69 -16.57
C ILE A 249 15.49 -48.67 -15.50
N ALA A 250 15.36 -49.73 -14.69
CA ALA A 250 14.36 -49.80 -13.63
C ALA A 250 14.52 -48.66 -12.60
N ASN A 251 15.75 -48.30 -12.27
CA ASN A 251 16.03 -47.16 -11.39
C ASN A 251 15.62 -45.82 -12.01
N VAL A 252 15.84 -45.63 -13.32
CA VAL A 252 15.43 -44.40 -14.01
C VAL A 252 13.90 -44.30 -14.07
N GLU A 253 13.19 -45.39 -14.37
CA GLU A 253 11.72 -45.40 -14.33
C GLU A 253 11.16 -45.02 -12.96
N SER A 254 11.74 -45.56 -11.87
CA SER A 254 11.32 -45.20 -10.51
C SER A 254 11.44 -43.70 -10.25
N LYS A 255 12.54 -43.08 -10.70
CA LYS A 255 12.76 -41.63 -10.55
C LYS A 255 11.82 -40.80 -11.43
N LEU A 256 11.48 -41.29 -12.62
CA LEU A 256 10.51 -40.63 -13.49
C LEU A 256 9.10 -40.66 -12.90
N ASN A 257 8.69 -41.77 -12.28
CA ASN A 257 7.40 -41.83 -11.59
C ASN A 257 7.32 -40.82 -10.44
N GLU A 258 8.38 -40.69 -9.63
CA GLU A 258 8.48 -39.64 -8.61
C GLU A 258 8.37 -38.23 -9.23
N MET A 259 9.02 -38.02 -10.37
CA MET A 259 8.96 -36.74 -11.09
C MET A 259 7.57 -36.42 -11.64
N VAL A 260 6.82 -37.44 -12.10
CA VAL A 260 5.40 -37.29 -12.51
C VAL A 260 4.54 -36.84 -11.33
N ASP A 261 4.75 -37.42 -10.15
CA ASP A 261 3.98 -37.04 -8.96
C ASP A 261 4.33 -35.62 -8.49
N ASN A 262 5.62 -35.24 -8.52
CA ASN A 262 6.04 -33.86 -8.25
C ASN A 262 5.39 -32.86 -9.23
N ILE A 263 5.28 -33.21 -10.52
CA ILE A 263 4.60 -32.35 -11.51
C ILE A 263 3.11 -32.17 -11.18
N LYS A 264 2.43 -33.20 -10.67
CA LYS A 264 1.03 -33.06 -10.25
C LYS A 264 0.91 -32.11 -9.06
N GLU A 265 1.78 -32.24 -8.07
CA GLU A 265 1.82 -31.33 -6.93
C GLU A 265 2.14 -29.89 -7.37
N ASP A 266 3.08 -29.70 -8.29
CA ASP A 266 3.38 -28.40 -8.90
C ASP A 266 2.14 -27.81 -9.60
N LYS A 267 1.35 -28.63 -10.32
CA LYS A 267 0.10 -28.15 -10.95
C LYS A 267 -0.92 -27.71 -9.91
N ASP A 268 -1.12 -28.49 -8.86
CA ASP A 268 -2.09 -28.17 -7.80
C ASP A 268 -1.70 -26.89 -7.06
N THR A 269 -0.42 -26.73 -6.73
CA THR A 269 0.11 -25.51 -6.09
C THR A 269 -0.02 -24.29 -7.01
N ILE A 270 0.26 -24.43 -8.31
CA ILE A 270 0.06 -23.35 -9.28
C ILE A 270 -1.42 -22.93 -9.35
N LEU A 271 -2.36 -23.88 -9.34
CA LEU A 271 -3.79 -23.58 -9.35
C LEU A 271 -4.24 -22.83 -8.09
N ASP A 272 -3.73 -23.24 -6.92
CA ASP A 272 -4.01 -22.52 -5.66
C ASP A 272 -3.48 -21.09 -5.71
N VAL A 273 -2.23 -20.90 -6.13
CA VAL A 273 -1.62 -19.57 -6.27
C VAL A 273 -2.40 -18.71 -7.28
N GLN A 274 -2.87 -19.27 -8.39
CA GLN A 274 -3.75 -18.55 -9.34
C GLN A 274 -5.06 -18.09 -8.69
N GLN A 275 -5.65 -18.90 -7.83
CA GLN A 275 -6.88 -18.53 -7.12
C GLN A 275 -6.61 -17.44 -6.08
N GLN A 276 -5.51 -17.55 -5.33
CA GLN A 276 -5.07 -16.52 -4.39
C GLN A 276 -4.84 -15.19 -5.12
N MET A 277 -4.19 -15.21 -6.28
CA MET A 277 -3.97 -14.01 -7.11
C MET A 277 -5.28 -13.33 -7.54
N LYS A 278 -6.30 -14.10 -7.93
CA LYS A 278 -7.62 -13.53 -8.23
C LYS A 278 -8.24 -12.82 -7.02
N ASN A 279 -8.10 -13.41 -5.83
CA ASN A 279 -8.61 -12.82 -4.61
C ASN A 279 -7.88 -11.51 -4.27
N VAL A 280 -6.54 -11.49 -4.37
CA VAL A 280 -5.76 -10.28 -4.12
C VAL A 280 -6.08 -9.18 -5.14
N ASN A 281 -6.26 -9.54 -6.41
CA ASN A 281 -6.68 -8.57 -7.44
C ASN A 281 -8.06 -7.95 -7.13
N GLY A 282 -9.00 -8.75 -6.58
CA GLY A 282 -10.27 -8.24 -6.08
C GLY A 282 -10.10 -7.25 -4.91
N LEU A 283 -9.20 -7.54 -3.98
CA LEU A 283 -8.89 -6.63 -2.86
C LEU A 283 -8.27 -5.32 -3.35
N VAL A 284 -7.38 -5.37 -4.33
CA VAL A 284 -6.79 -4.16 -4.95
C VAL A 284 -7.86 -3.30 -5.62
N HIS A 285 -8.82 -3.93 -6.31
CA HIS A 285 -9.95 -3.18 -6.87
C HIS A 285 -10.82 -2.50 -5.81
N ASP A 286 -10.98 -3.10 -4.63
CA ASP A 286 -11.68 -2.44 -3.52
C ASP A 286 -10.82 -1.35 -2.87
N LEU A 287 -9.49 -1.52 -2.81
CA LEU A 287 -8.55 -0.48 -2.36
C LEU A 287 -8.64 0.78 -3.22
N ASP A 288 -8.78 0.65 -4.55
CA ASP A 288 -9.00 1.79 -5.45
C ASP A 288 -10.21 2.64 -5.03
N LYS A 289 -11.33 2.01 -4.67
CA LYS A 289 -12.54 2.72 -4.18
C LYS A 289 -12.29 3.42 -2.86
N TYR A 290 -11.52 2.80 -1.95
CA TYR A 290 -11.16 3.44 -0.69
C TYR A 290 -10.25 4.66 -0.91
N ILE A 291 -9.31 4.59 -1.86
CA ILE A 291 -8.45 5.71 -2.25
C ILE A 291 -9.30 6.88 -2.76
N GLU A 292 -10.23 6.63 -3.68
CA GLU A 292 -11.15 7.67 -4.17
C GLU A 292 -11.97 8.30 -3.03
N GLY A 293 -12.47 7.48 -2.10
CA GLY A 293 -13.20 7.95 -0.93
C GLY A 293 -12.35 8.83 0.01
N CYS A 294 -11.12 8.42 0.27
CA CYS A 294 -10.16 9.19 1.07
C CYS A 294 -9.83 10.54 0.42
N GLU A 295 -9.62 10.57 -0.90
CA GLU A 295 -9.35 11.80 -1.65
C GLU A 295 -10.50 12.81 -1.48
N TYR A 296 -11.73 12.34 -1.65
CA TYR A 296 -12.92 13.16 -1.42
C TYR A 296 -12.98 13.72 0.02
N GLN A 297 -12.66 12.91 1.02
CA GLN A 297 -12.63 13.35 2.43
C GLN A 297 -11.53 14.39 2.69
N VAL A 298 -10.30 14.18 2.18
CA VAL A 298 -9.22 15.16 2.30
C VAL A 298 -9.64 16.51 1.73
N VAL A 299 -10.21 16.52 0.52
CA VAL A 299 -10.63 17.74 -0.17
C VAL A 299 -11.75 18.45 0.58
N SER A 300 -12.79 17.72 1.00
CA SER A 300 -13.95 18.30 1.68
C SER A 300 -13.59 18.88 3.06
N ILE A 301 -12.79 18.17 3.87
CA ILE A 301 -12.37 18.66 5.19
C ILE A 301 -11.39 19.83 5.06
N SER A 302 -10.48 19.79 4.08
CA SER A 302 -9.61 20.94 3.74
C SER A 302 -10.43 22.18 3.45
N LYS A 303 -11.51 22.03 2.66
CA LYS A 303 -12.40 23.15 2.35
C LYS A 303 -13.13 23.69 3.58
N SER A 304 -13.59 22.79 4.46
CA SER A 304 -14.22 23.19 5.72
C SER A 304 -13.26 23.96 6.62
N GLY A 305 -12.00 23.53 6.74
CA GLY A 305 -10.97 24.24 7.51
C GLY A 305 -10.67 25.64 6.98
N GLU A 306 -10.67 25.83 5.65
CA GLU A 306 -10.58 27.17 5.05
C GLU A 306 -11.75 28.07 5.45
N VAL A 307 -12.98 27.54 5.37
CA VAL A 307 -14.19 28.30 5.73
C VAL A 307 -14.15 28.71 7.21
N VAL A 308 -13.77 27.80 8.11
CA VAL A 308 -13.63 28.12 9.54
C VAL A 308 -12.55 29.19 9.76
N SER A 309 -11.43 29.11 9.04
CA SER A 309 -10.36 30.12 9.11
C SER A 309 -10.84 31.51 8.65
N GLN A 310 -11.70 31.57 7.62
CA GLN A 310 -12.33 32.82 7.18
C GLN A 310 -13.31 33.35 8.23
N LEU A 311 -14.14 32.49 8.82
CA LEU A 311 -15.08 32.88 9.88
C LEU A 311 -14.36 33.43 11.12
N ILE A 312 -13.26 32.81 11.54
CA ILE A 312 -12.42 33.32 12.64
C ILE A 312 -12.00 34.78 12.38
N ASN A 313 -11.52 35.09 11.17
CA ASN A 313 -11.12 36.46 10.83
C ASN A 313 -12.31 37.42 10.81
N GLN A 314 -13.49 37.00 10.35
CA GLN A 314 -14.69 37.83 10.40
C GLN A 314 -15.12 38.13 11.84
N VAL A 315 -15.06 37.15 12.73
CA VAL A 315 -15.40 37.34 14.15
C VAL A 315 -14.38 38.27 14.83
N LYS A 316 -13.10 38.26 14.45
CA LYS A 316 -12.10 39.24 14.95
C LYS A 316 -12.53 40.67 14.71
N HIS A 317 -12.96 40.98 13.50
CA HIS A 317 -13.45 42.31 13.17
C HIS A 317 -14.71 42.70 13.95
N LEU A 318 -15.58 41.74 14.30
CA LEU A 318 -16.73 42.00 15.17
C LEU A 318 -16.33 42.31 16.61
N ILE A 319 -15.32 41.60 17.15
CA ILE A 319 -14.77 41.90 18.49
C ILE A 319 -14.16 43.30 18.51
N GLU A 320 -13.37 43.66 17.49
CA GLU A 320 -12.78 45.00 17.35
C GLU A 320 -13.87 46.08 17.32
N GLY A 321 -14.88 45.93 16.44
CA GLY A 321 -15.98 46.89 16.35
C GLY A 321 -16.83 46.98 17.64
N GLY A 322 -17.04 45.86 18.34
CA GLY A 322 -17.74 45.88 19.62
C GLY A 322 -16.92 46.57 20.72
N SER A 323 -15.60 46.42 20.72
CA SER A 323 -14.70 47.15 21.64
C SER A 323 -14.76 48.66 21.39
N ASP A 324 -14.81 49.10 20.13
CA ASP A 324 -14.97 50.51 19.77
C ASP A 324 -16.32 51.07 20.26
N ILE A 325 -17.39 50.28 20.13
CA ILE A 325 -18.71 50.62 20.66
C ILE A 325 -18.66 50.75 22.20
N GLN A 326 -18.01 49.81 22.89
CA GLN A 326 -17.86 49.86 24.35
C GLN A 326 -17.08 51.10 24.81
N GLN A 327 -16.04 51.50 24.06
CA GLN A 327 -15.30 52.75 24.33
C GLN A 327 -16.18 53.98 24.13
N SER A 328 -17.02 53.98 23.08
CA SER A 328 -17.98 55.05 22.81
C SER A 328 -19.00 55.18 23.95
N PHE A 329 -19.48 54.07 24.51
CA PHE A 329 -20.37 54.09 25.68
C PHE A 329 -19.71 54.74 26.90
N ARG A 330 -18.45 54.37 27.22
CA ARG A 330 -17.70 55.01 28.31
C ARG A 330 -17.60 56.52 28.12
N HIS A 331 -17.29 56.97 26.91
CA HIS A 331 -17.20 58.40 26.61
C HIS A 331 -18.56 59.11 26.76
N ILE A 332 -19.65 58.52 26.27
CA ILE A 332 -21.00 59.08 26.45
C ILE A 332 -21.33 59.16 27.94
N ASN A 333 -21.05 58.12 28.72
CA ASN A 333 -21.32 58.11 30.16
C ASN A 333 -20.51 59.19 30.90
N GLU A 334 -19.24 59.39 30.55
CA GLU A 334 -18.42 60.51 31.06
C GLU A 334 -19.05 61.88 30.76
N THR A 335 -19.50 62.11 29.52
CA THR A 335 -20.17 63.37 29.16
C THR A 335 -21.50 63.57 29.89
N MET A 336 -22.26 62.50 30.14
CA MET A 336 -23.47 62.57 30.97
C MET A 336 -23.15 62.94 32.42
N ASN A 337 -22.06 62.42 32.99
CA ASN A 337 -21.62 62.80 34.32
C ASN A 337 -21.15 64.26 34.39
N GLN A 338 -20.43 64.73 33.36
CA GLN A 338 -20.01 66.13 33.27
C GLN A 338 -21.21 67.08 33.16
N THR A 339 -22.19 66.76 32.32
CA THR A 339 -23.43 67.56 32.24
C THR A 339 -24.19 67.56 33.56
N GLU A 340 -24.11 66.49 34.37
CA GLU A 340 -24.75 66.44 35.69
C GLU A 340 -24.11 67.43 36.66
N ALA A 341 -22.78 67.42 36.68
CA ALA A 341 -22.00 68.35 37.48
C ALA A 341 -22.33 69.81 37.10
N MET A 342 -22.44 70.12 35.81
CA MET A 342 -22.84 71.45 35.34
C MET A 342 -24.26 71.84 35.79
N ILE A 343 -25.23 70.92 35.70
CA ILE A 343 -26.61 71.15 36.17
C ILE A 343 -26.62 71.41 37.69
N GLN A 344 -25.86 70.66 38.47
CA GLN A 344 -25.75 70.86 39.91
C GLN A 344 -25.11 72.23 40.25
N GLN A 345 -24.07 72.64 39.52
CA GLN A 345 -23.48 73.97 39.66
C GLN A 345 -24.47 75.10 39.34
N LEU A 346 -25.27 74.97 38.28
CA LEU A 346 -26.35 75.92 37.96
C LEU A 346 -27.42 75.98 39.06
N LYS A 347 -27.79 74.84 39.65
CA LYS A 347 -28.70 74.81 40.81
C LYS A 347 -28.09 75.53 42.02
N GLN A 348 -26.79 75.42 42.28
CA GLN A 348 -26.12 76.12 43.37
C GLN A 348 -26.01 77.63 43.15
N LEU A 349 -25.74 78.08 41.92
CA LEU A 349 -25.78 79.52 41.55
C LEU A 349 -27.15 80.17 41.83
N LYS A 350 -28.23 79.38 41.75
CA LYS A 350 -29.59 79.80 42.09
C LYS A 350 -29.82 80.01 43.59
N ILE A 351 -29.07 79.30 44.45
CA ILE A 351 -29.11 79.44 45.91
C ILE A 351 -28.27 80.65 46.37
N MET A 352 -27.26 81.04 45.60
CA MET A 352 -26.45 82.24 45.87
C MET A 352 -27.09 83.56 45.40
N ASN A 353 -28.04 83.51 44.46
CA ASN A 353 -28.71 84.70 43.89
C ASN A 353 -30.17 84.89 44.36
N ALA A 354 -30.65 84.05 45.28
CA ALA A 354 -31.93 84.21 45.99
C ALA A 354 -31.64 84.67 47.42
#